data_AF-A0A357L272-F1
#
_entry.id   AF-A0A357L272-F1
#
_cell.length_a   1.000
_cell.length_b   1.000
_cell.length_c   1.000
_cell.angle_alpha   90.00
_cell.angle_beta   90.00
_cell.angle_gamma   90.00
#
_symmetry.space_group_name_H-M   'P 1'
#
loop_
_entity.id
_entity.type
_entity.pdbx_description
1 polymer ?
#
loop_
_entity_poly.entity_id
_entity_poly.type
_entity_poly.pdbx_seq_one_letter_code
_entity_poly.pdbx_strand_id
1 'polypeptide(L)' 'CLQLFGGYGYMDEYPISRMYADARVQRIYGGTNEIMKLLIARTL' A
#
# COMPACT_ATOMS: atom_id res chain seq x y z
N CYS A 1 5.12 1.91 -9.58
CA CYS A 1 6.36 1.13 -9.76
C CYS A 1 6.10 -0.24 -10.37
N LEU A 2 5.20 -1.08 -9.82
CA LEU A 2 4.82 -2.39 -10.40
C LEU A 2 4.53 -2.34 -11.92
N GLN A 3 3.77 -1.33 -12.38
CA GLN A 3 3.40 -1.17 -13.79
C GLN A 3 4.59 -0.97 -14.75
N LEU A 4 5.74 -0.48 -14.27
CA LEU A 4 6.96 -0.34 -15.08
C LEU A 4 7.62 -1.68 -15.39
N PHE A 5 7.35 -2.70 -14.56
CA PHE A 5 7.87 -4.06 -14.75
C PHE A 5 6.96 -4.93 -15.64
N GLY A 6 5.84 -4.39 -16.13
CA GLY A 6 4.89 -5.11 -16.98
C GLY A 6 4.41 -6.42 -16.34
N GLY A 7 4.27 -7.48 -17.15
CA GLY A 7 3.85 -8.80 -16.68
C GLY A 7 4.80 -9.44 -15.66
N TYR A 8 6.10 -9.15 -15.75
CA TYR A 8 7.11 -9.67 -14.81
C TYR A 8 6.94 -9.10 -13.40
N GLY A 9 6.33 -7.93 -13.26
CA GLY A 9 6.02 -7.34 -11.95
C GLY A 9 5.04 -8.17 -11.12
N TYR A 10 4.30 -9.10 -11.73
CA TYR A 10 3.34 -9.99 -11.05
C TYR A 10 3.92 -11.36 -10.69
N MET A 11 5.17 -11.65 -11.05
CA MET A 11 5.82 -12.91 -10.68
C MET A 11 6.48 -12.80 -9.30
N ASP A 12 6.36 -13.85 -8.49
CA ASP A 12 6.95 -13.92 -7.14
C ASP A 12 8.49 -13.99 -7.17
N GLU A 13 9.07 -14.24 -8.35
CA GLU A 13 10.51 -14.24 -8.60
C GLU A 13 11.12 -12.84 -8.49
N TYR A 14 10.33 -11.79 -8.77
CA TYR A 14 10.78 -10.41 -8.69
C TYR A 14 10.36 -9.77 -7.37
N PRO A 15 11.27 -9.10 -6.63
CA PRO A 15 10.95 -8.54 -5.31
C PRO A 15 9.86 -7.47 -5.34
N ILE A 16 9.59 -6.87 -6.49
CA ILE A 16 8.58 -5.80 -6.66
C ILE A 16 7.16 -6.28 -6.38
N SER A 17 6.84 -7.55 -6.67
CA SER A 17 5.51 -8.13 -6.43
C SER A 17 5.21 -8.15 -4.93
N ARG A 18 6.17 -8.64 -4.13
CA ARG A 18 6.10 -8.65 -2.66
C ARG A 18 6.07 -7.24 -2.07
N MET A 19 6.95 -6.35 -2.51
CA MET A 19 6.95 -4.95 -2.04
C MET A 19 5.61 -4.24 -2.32
N TYR A 20 4.98 -4.54 -3.46
CA TYR A 20 3.66 -4.00 -3.80
C TYR A 20 2.55 -4.56 -2.88
N ALA A 21 2.63 -5.84 -2.52
CA ALA A 21 1.71 -6.45 -1.56
C ALA A 21 1.87 -5.86 -0.15
N ASP A 22 3.11 -5.77 0.35
CA ASP A 22 3.43 -5.22 1.67
C ASP A 22 2.98 -3.77 1.81
N ALA A 23 3.16 -2.96 0.75
CA ALA A 23 2.71 -1.58 0.71
C ALA A 23 1.18 -1.43 0.87
N ARG A 24 0.37 -2.45 0.55
CA ARG A 24 -1.08 -2.36 0.75
C ARG A 24 -1.48 -2.40 2.22
N VAL A 25 -0.71 -3.10 3.05
CA VAL A 25 -1.02 -3.27 4.48
C VAL A 25 -0.80 -1.98 5.27
N GLN A 26 0.05 -1.07 4.75
CA GLN A 26 0.27 0.27 5.33
C GLN A 26 -1.01 1.09 5.50
N ARG A 27 -2.09 0.80 4.75
CA ARG A 27 -3.37 1.51 4.89
C ARG A 27 -4.18 1.13 6.13
N ILE A 28 -3.76 0.07 6.83
CA ILE A 28 -4.48 -0.53 7.95
C ILE A 28 -3.58 -0.52 9.20
N TYR A 29 -2.28 -0.74 9.04
CA TYR A 29 -1.32 -0.68 10.13
C TYR A 29 -1.30 0.69 10.80
N GLY A 30 -1.45 0.72 12.13
CA GLY A 30 -1.45 1.95 12.93
C GLY A 30 -2.76 2.74 12.90
N GLY A 31 -3.79 2.22 12.24
CA GLY A 31 -5.09 2.86 12.08
C GLY A 31 -5.48 2.92 10.60
N THR A 32 -6.74 2.65 10.29
CA THR A 32 -7.18 2.72 8.90
C THR A 32 -7.13 4.15 8.38
N ASN A 33 -6.91 4.30 7.08
CA ASN A 33 -6.90 5.61 6.43
C ASN A 33 -8.17 6.43 6.72
N GLU A 34 -9.31 5.79 6.87
CA GLU A 34 -10.59 6.42 7.21
C GLU A 34 -10.56 7.02 8.62
N ILE A 35 -10.05 6.29 9.60
CA ILE A 35 -9.90 6.78 10.98
C ILE A 35 -8.89 7.92 11.04
N MET A 36 -7.77 7.82 10.32
CA MET A 36 -6.78 8.89 10.21
C MET A 36 -7.40 10.17 9.64
N LYS A 37 -8.18 10.05 8.56
CA LYS A 37 -8.92 11.19 7.97
C LYS A 37 -9.96 11.77 8.93
N LEU A 38 -10.69 10.92 9.66
CA LEU A 38 -11.68 11.36 10.64
C LEU A 38 -11.03 12.10 11.82
N LEU A 39 -9.87 11.65 12.29
CA LEU A 39 -9.11 12.33 13.34
C LEU A 39 -8.67 13.72 12.89
N ILE A 40 -8.11 13.84 11.67
CA ILE A 40 -7.72 15.13 11.08
C ILE A 40 -8.95 16.05 10.94
N ALA A 41 -10.08 15.52 10.45
CA ALA A 41 -11.32 16.29 10.30
C ALA A 41 -11.96 16.72 11.64
N ARG A 42 -11.63 16.06 12.76
CA ARG A 42 -12.05 16.47 14.11
C ARG A 42 -11.13 17.53 14.73
N THR A 43 -9.88 17.62 14.26
CA THR A 43 -8.88 18.58 14.78
C THR A 43 -8.85 19.88 13.98
N LEU A 44 -9.41 19.88 12.77
CA LEU A 44 -9.73 21.06 11.97
C LEU A 44 -11.11 21.61 12.33
#